data_AF-A0A966Q2E7-F1
#
_entry.id   AF-A0A966Q2E7-F1
#
_cell.length_a   1.000
_cell.length_b   1.000
_cell.length_c   1.000
_cell.angle_alpha   90.00
_cell.angle_beta   90.00
_cell.angle_gamma   90.00
#
_symmetry.space_group_name_H-M   'P 1'
#
loop_
_entity.id
_entity.type
_entity.pdbx_description
1 polymer ?
#
loop_
_entity_poly.entity_id
_entity_poly.type
_entity_poly.pdbx_seq_one_letter_code
_entity_poly.pdbx_strand_id
1 'polypeptide(L)'
;MKKLNDIIWVKNNAGYIVSNKENVQNVKNLLNETGCGFCLAKFTQVTMHLGTGLVHSCHHPKAHVVPLEELENNPSALFNTKKLKQARKEMLTGAKPSECDYCWRVEDKGSPSDRYYKSLENWALQTHDTVLENGHEIDYYPTYLEVDFSNVCNFNCVYCGPEYSSTWVEDLKRNGPVAVLENTDRVQWVQGWQDLDSITYKNREHNPYVEAFWKWFPEAYKKLQVYRITGGEPLLSKETFRSIDWLIENPNTELDFSINSNLGVPDKLWYSFLDKIKTLANG
;
A
#
# COMPACT_ATOMS: atom_id res chain seq x y z
N MET A 1 12.33 23.14 14.58
CA MET A 1 12.26 21.67 14.47
C MET A 1 13.58 21.18 13.91
N LYS A 2 14.13 20.07 14.40
CA LYS A 2 15.34 19.48 13.81
C LYS A 2 15.07 19.04 12.36
N LYS A 3 16.04 19.28 11.50
CA LYS A 3 16.06 18.79 10.12
C LYS A 3 16.80 17.45 10.05
N LEU A 4 16.61 16.72 8.96
CA LEU A 4 17.24 15.42 8.76
C LEU A 4 18.78 15.48 8.83
N ASN A 5 19.36 16.58 8.31
CA ASN A 5 20.79 16.82 8.28
C ASN A 5 21.39 17.21 9.64
N ASP A 6 20.56 17.53 10.63
CA ASP A 6 21.03 17.84 11.99
C ASP A 6 21.34 16.57 12.80
N ILE A 7 21.03 15.38 12.27
CA ILE A 7 21.17 14.09 12.93
C ILE A 7 22.37 13.34 12.39
N ILE A 8 23.18 12.80 13.31
CA ILE A 8 24.25 11.87 12.99
C ILE A 8 23.65 10.47 12.80
N TRP A 9 23.66 9.98 11.56
CA TRP A 9 23.12 8.68 11.20
C TRP A 9 24.21 7.62 11.15
N VAL A 10 23.94 6.45 11.72
CA VAL A 10 24.77 5.27 11.49
C VAL A 10 24.54 4.78 10.06
N LYS A 11 25.62 4.66 9.29
CA LYS A 11 25.59 4.25 7.89
C LYS A 11 26.37 2.97 7.68
N ASN A 12 25.98 2.16 6.69
CA ASN A 12 26.80 1.04 6.24
C ASN A 12 27.98 1.51 5.37
N ASN A 13 28.82 0.57 4.93
CA ASN A 13 29.99 0.85 4.10
C ASN A 13 29.66 1.51 2.75
N ALA A 14 28.42 1.35 2.27
CA ALA A 14 27.94 1.98 1.04
C ALA A 14 27.28 3.35 1.28
N GLY A 15 27.30 3.86 2.52
CA GLY A 15 26.79 5.19 2.88
C GLY A 15 25.29 5.24 3.17
N TYR A 16 24.58 4.10 3.15
CA TYR A 16 23.15 4.05 3.43
C TYR A 16 22.86 4.00 4.92
N ILE A 17 21.83 4.73 5.35
CA ILE A 17 21.33 4.72 6.73
C ILE A 17 20.75 3.33 7.02
N VAL A 18 21.22 2.68 8.08
CA VAL A 18 20.81 1.31 8.41
C VAL A 18 19.70 1.25 9.45
N SER A 19 18.84 0.23 9.36
CA SER A 19 17.83 -0.04 10.39
C SER A 19 18.48 -0.72 11.60
N ASN A 20 18.94 0.08 12.56
CA ASN A 20 19.51 -0.37 13.82
C ASN A 20 18.89 0.37 15.02
N LYS A 21 19.19 -0.09 16.24
CA LYS A 21 18.60 0.49 17.47
C LYS A 21 18.87 1.99 17.62
N GLU A 22 20.06 2.45 17.24
CA GLU A 22 20.46 3.86 17.35
C GLU A 22 19.67 4.75 16.38
N ASN A 23 19.62 4.38 15.10
CA ASN A 23 18.88 5.12 14.09
C ASN A 23 17.36 5.08 14.34
N VAL A 24 16.82 3.98 14.87
CA VAL A 24 15.42 3.92 15.30
C VAL A 24 15.16 4.92 16.43
N GLN A 25 16.09 5.04 17.38
CA GLN A 25 15.98 6.04 18.45
C GLN A 25 16.10 7.48 17.91
N ASN A 26 16.97 7.71 16.92
CA ASN A 26 17.11 9.00 16.25
C ASN A 26 15.81 9.40 15.52
N VAL A 27 15.21 8.48 14.75
CA VAL A 27 13.91 8.69 14.11
C VAL A 27 12.82 8.93 15.15
N LYS A 28 12.79 8.15 16.23
CA LYS A 28 11.83 8.38 17.33
C LYS A 28 11.92 9.80 17.89
N ASN A 29 13.12 10.29 18.13
CA ASN A 29 13.32 11.65 18.63
C ASN A 29 12.90 12.69 17.59
N LEU A 30 13.34 12.53 16.33
CA LEU A 30 13.00 13.41 15.21
C LEU A 30 11.49 13.56 15.04
N LEU A 31 10.76 12.44 14.95
CA LEU A 31 9.32 12.48 14.73
C LEU A 31 8.57 13.11 15.92
N ASN A 32 8.95 12.76 17.16
CA ASN A 32 8.26 13.27 18.34
C ASN A 32 8.55 14.76 18.62
N GLU A 33 9.70 15.27 18.17
CA GLU A 33 9.99 16.72 18.19
C GLU A 33 9.12 17.50 17.19
N THR A 34 8.74 16.88 16.07
CA THR A 34 7.74 17.43 15.14
C THR A 34 6.33 17.36 15.73
N GLY A 35 5.94 16.20 16.24
CA GLY A 35 4.63 15.99 16.84
C GLY A 35 4.49 14.56 17.37
N CYS A 36 3.85 14.38 18.53
CA CYS A 36 3.79 13.07 19.18
C CYS A 36 3.04 11.99 18.37
N GLY A 37 2.23 12.39 17.39
CA GLY A 37 1.58 11.50 16.43
C GLY A 37 2.22 11.48 15.03
N PHE A 38 3.25 12.28 14.77
CA PHE A 38 3.82 12.43 13.42
C PHE A 38 4.43 11.13 12.87
N CYS A 39 4.13 10.80 11.62
CA CYS A 39 4.57 9.56 10.96
C CYS A 39 4.78 9.81 9.47
N LEU A 40 5.98 9.53 8.93
CA LEU A 40 6.27 9.76 7.52
C LEU A 40 5.47 8.82 6.60
N ALA A 41 5.25 7.57 7.03
CA ALA A 41 4.49 6.60 6.24
C ALA A 41 3.06 7.06 5.89
N LYS A 42 2.46 7.96 6.69
CA LYS A 42 1.13 8.56 6.38
C LYS A 42 1.16 9.48 5.15
N PHE A 43 2.33 10.02 4.83
CA PHE A 43 2.59 10.95 3.73
C PHE A 43 3.23 10.28 2.53
N THR A 44 3.89 9.13 2.72
CA THR A 44 4.71 8.50 1.68
C THR A 44 4.25 7.12 1.24
N GLN A 45 3.50 6.39 2.06
CA GLN A 45 3.05 5.04 1.75
C GLN A 45 1.55 4.98 1.47
N VAL A 46 1.18 4.32 0.37
CA VAL A 46 -0.21 3.99 0.07
C VAL A 46 -0.34 2.55 -0.40
N THR A 47 -1.39 1.88 0.06
CA THR A 47 -1.86 0.60 -0.49
C THR A 47 -3.27 0.83 -1.02
N MET A 48 -3.46 0.56 -2.31
CA MET A 48 -4.73 0.74 -3.02
C MET A 48 -5.34 -0.60 -3.40
N HIS A 49 -6.58 -0.84 -3.01
CA HIS A 49 -7.36 -2.01 -3.41
C HIS A 49 -8.43 -1.56 -4.41
N LEU A 50 -8.04 -1.40 -5.67
CA LEU A 50 -8.88 -0.79 -6.71
C LEU A 50 -10.10 -1.65 -7.05
N GLY A 51 -10.04 -2.97 -6.82
CA GLY A 51 -11.20 -3.85 -6.94
C GLY A 51 -12.32 -3.51 -5.97
N THR A 52 -11.99 -3.13 -4.73
CA THR A 52 -12.95 -2.77 -3.67
C THR A 52 -13.14 -1.25 -3.51
N GLY A 53 -12.28 -0.44 -4.15
CA GLY A 53 -12.22 1.00 -3.95
C GLY A 53 -11.62 1.42 -2.60
N LEU A 54 -10.97 0.50 -1.88
CA LEU A 54 -10.39 0.76 -0.57
C LEU A 54 -8.96 1.28 -0.67
N VAL A 55 -8.56 2.13 0.28
CA VAL A 55 -7.19 2.61 0.43
C VAL A 55 -6.80 2.69 1.90
N HIS A 56 -5.50 2.57 2.17
CA HIS A 56 -4.91 2.92 3.46
C HIS A 56 -3.46 3.38 3.30
N SER A 57 -2.98 4.15 4.27
CA SER A 57 -1.56 4.53 4.38
C SER A 57 -0.91 3.74 5.49
N CYS A 58 0.12 2.96 5.18
CA CYS A 58 0.67 1.88 6.03
C CYS A 58 -0.31 0.71 6.23
N HIS A 59 0.16 -0.43 6.72
CA HIS A 59 -0.58 -1.70 6.82
C HIS A 59 -1.44 -1.84 8.09
N HIS A 60 -1.30 -0.94 9.06
CA HIS A 60 -2.06 -0.99 10.33
C HIS A 60 -3.43 -0.30 10.30
N PRO A 61 -3.58 0.88 9.67
CA PRO A 61 -4.88 1.54 9.63
C PRO A 61 -5.89 0.71 8.85
N LYS A 62 -7.12 0.66 9.35
CA LYS A 62 -8.23 0.05 8.62
C LYS A 62 -8.42 0.80 7.29
N ALA A 63 -8.47 0.05 6.20
CA ALA A 63 -8.76 0.58 4.88
C ALA A 63 -10.12 1.30 4.85
N HIS A 64 -10.21 2.37 4.07
CA HIS A 64 -11.45 3.09 3.83
C HIS A 64 -11.71 3.25 2.34
N VAL A 65 -12.99 3.35 2.00
CA VAL A 65 -13.41 3.60 0.62
C VAL A 65 -12.99 5.00 0.22
N VAL A 66 -12.37 5.13 -0.96
CA VAL A 66 -12.20 6.43 -1.61
C VAL A 66 -13.57 6.84 -2.19
N PRO A 67 -14.21 7.91 -1.69
CA PRO A 67 -15.52 8.31 -2.19
C PRO A 67 -15.45 8.67 -3.66
N LEU A 68 -16.38 8.17 -4.48
CA LEU A 68 -16.40 8.44 -5.92
C LEU A 68 -16.54 9.94 -6.23
N GLU A 69 -17.28 10.68 -5.39
CA GLU A 69 -17.38 12.15 -5.46
C GLU A 69 -16.03 12.85 -5.29
N GLU A 70 -15.10 12.28 -4.51
CA GLU A 70 -13.77 12.88 -4.33
C GLU A 70 -12.85 12.58 -5.53
N LEU A 71 -13.16 11.54 -6.32
CA LEU A 71 -12.43 11.17 -7.54
C LEU A 71 -12.94 11.89 -8.78
N GLU A 72 -14.13 12.47 -8.74
CA GLU A 72 -14.72 13.18 -9.86
C GLU A 72 -13.81 14.35 -10.28
N ASN A 73 -13.22 14.24 -11.46
CA ASN A 73 -12.21 15.17 -11.99
C ASN A 73 -10.97 15.37 -11.08
N ASN A 74 -10.73 14.48 -10.11
CA ASN A 74 -9.59 14.56 -9.20
C ASN A 74 -9.00 13.17 -8.90
N PRO A 75 -8.18 12.61 -9.80
CA PRO A 75 -7.62 11.27 -9.61
C PRO A 75 -6.59 11.23 -8.46
N SER A 76 -6.09 12.37 -7.96
CA SER A 76 -5.18 12.43 -6.80
C SER A 76 -5.85 11.99 -5.49
N ALA A 77 -7.19 12.00 -5.43
CA ALA A 77 -7.95 11.59 -4.25
C ALA A 77 -7.62 10.14 -3.82
N LEU A 78 -7.12 9.30 -4.73
CA LEU A 78 -6.57 7.97 -4.42
C LEU A 78 -5.53 7.99 -3.29
N PHE A 79 -4.78 9.09 -3.10
CA PHE A 79 -3.88 9.27 -1.97
C PHE A 79 -4.08 10.59 -1.20
N ASN A 80 -5.19 11.28 -1.45
CA ASN A 80 -5.48 12.60 -0.90
C ASN A 80 -6.94 12.79 -0.49
N THR A 81 -7.63 11.69 -0.13
CA THR A 81 -8.98 11.76 0.45
C THR A 81 -9.05 12.74 1.62
N LYS A 82 -10.20 13.37 1.84
CA LYS A 82 -10.46 14.25 2.99
C LYS A 82 -10.09 13.58 4.32
N LYS A 83 -10.44 12.30 4.47
CA LYS A 83 -10.09 11.50 5.66
C LYS A 83 -8.57 11.43 5.87
N LEU A 84 -7.80 11.17 4.81
CA LEU A 84 -6.35 11.06 4.88
C LEU A 84 -5.69 12.42 5.15
N LYS A 85 -6.18 13.50 4.52
CA LYS A 85 -5.73 14.87 4.82
C LYS A 85 -5.99 15.27 6.27
N GLN A 86 -7.14 14.88 6.82
CA GLN A 86 -7.47 15.13 8.22
C GLN A 86 -6.51 14.39 9.18
N ALA A 87 -6.19 13.12 8.91
CA ALA A 87 -5.20 12.39 9.70
C ALA A 87 -3.80 13.02 9.63
N ARG A 88 -3.37 13.48 8.44
CA ARG A 88 -2.10 14.20 8.24
C ARG A 88 -2.07 15.52 9.00
N LYS A 89 -3.18 16.27 9.00
CA LYS A 89 -3.36 17.49 9.79
C LYS A 89 -3.18 17.21 11.28
N GLU A 90 -3.91 16.22 11.82
CA GLU A 90 -3.78 15.82 13.22
C GLU A 90 -2.33 15.52 13.60
N MET A 91 -1.63 14.72 12.77
CA MET A 91 -0.22 14.39 12.97
C MET A 91 0.70 15.62 13.02
N LEU A 92 0.49 16.59 12.14
CA LEU A 92 1.29 17.82 12.06
C LEU A 92 0.93 18.84 13.15
N THR A 93 -0.28 18.78 13.70
CA THR A 93 -0.72 19.64 14.81
C THR A 93 -0.50 18.98 16.19
N GLY A 94 0.27 17.89 16.26
CA GLY A 94 0.64 17.24 17.52
C GLY A 94 -0.42 16.30 18.11
N ALA A 95 -1.45 15.93 17.34
CA ALA A 95 -2.44 14.94 17.73
C ALA A 95 -2.08 13.53 17.19
N LYS A 96 -2.69 12.50 17.80
CA LYS A 96 -2.51 11.09 17.42
C LYS A 96 -3.80 10.58 16.73
N PRO A 97 -3.81 10.35 15.41
CA PRO A 97 -4.99 9.82 14.73
C PRO A 97 -5.41 8.46 15.28
N SER A 98 -6.69 8.28 15.55
CA SER A 98 -7.24 7.05 16.14
C SER A 98 -7.05 5.81 15.25
N GLU A 99 -6.99 5.99 13.93
CA GLU A 99 -6.73 4.90 12.99
C GLU A 99 -5.32 4.29 13.10
N CYS A 100 -4.40 4.96 13.79
CA CYS A 100 -3.03 4.49 14.02
C CYS A 100 -2.83 3.83 15.39
N ASP A 101 -3.92 3.44 16.07
CA ASP A 101 -3.94 2.90 17.44
C ASP A 101 -2.98 1.73 17.68
N TYR A 102 -2.74 0.87 16.69
CA TYR A 102 -1.73 -0.19 16.83
C TYR A 102 -0.37 0.36 17.28
N CYS A 103 0.11 1.43 16.64
CA CYS A 103 1.39 2.05 16.99
C CYS A 103 1.34 2.69 18.38
N TRP A 104 0.22 3.34 18.73
CA TRP A 104 0.04 3.96 20.05
C TRP A 104 0.12 2.92 21.17
N ARG A 105 -0.59 1.80 21.05
CA ARG A 105 -0.54 0.71 22.04
C ARG A 105 0.84 0.08 22.20
N VAL A 106 1.63 0.01 21.12
CA VAL A 106 3.02 -0.50 21.17
C VAL A 106 3.94 0.50 21.88
N GLU A 107 3.80 1.78 21.56
CA GLU A 107 4.62 2.86 22.13
C GLU A 107 4.32 3.13 23.60
N ASP A 108 3.05 3.04 24.00
CA ASP A 108 2.63 3.21 25.40
C ASP A 108 3.18 2.11 26.30
N LYS A 109 3.57 0.95 25.74
CA LYS A 109 4.31 -0.12 26.42
C LYS A 109 5.83 0.08 26.42
N GLY A 110 6.31 1.21 25.91
CA GLY A 110 7.73 1.57 25.85
C GLY A 110 8.51 0.94 24.69
N SER A 111 7.84 0.27 23.75
CA SER A 111 8.48 -0.37 22.59
C SER A 111 8.42 0.52 21.34
N PRO A 112 9.44 0.47 20.46
CA PRO A 112 9.36 1.15 19.17
C PRO A 112 8.30 0.49 18.29
N SER A 113 7.40 1.29 17.71
CA SER A 113 6.37 0.81 16.78
C SER A 113 6.81 0.91 15.33
N ASP A 114 6.03 0.32 14.42
CA ASP A 114 6.22 0.44 12.97
C ASP A 114 6.20 1.88 12.46
N ARG A 115 5.63 2.83 13.22
CA ARG A 115 5.75 4.26 12.93
C ARG A 115 7.21 4.67 12.76
N TYR A 116 8.07 4.23 13.69
CA TYR A 116 9.49 4.58 13.67
C TYR A 116 10.25 3.77 12.62
N TYR A 117 10.00 2.46 12.53
CA TYR A 117 10.68 1.60 11.56
C TYR A 117 10.35 1.99 10.11
N LYS A 118 9.07 2.21 9.78
CA LYS A 118 8.66 2.65 8.44
C LYS A 118 9.16 4.05 8.10
N SER A 119 9.27 4.94 9.08
CA SER A 119 9.82 6.28 8.85
C SER A 119 11.34 6.29 8.71
N LEU A 120 12.03 5.23 9.14
CA LEU A 120 13.47 5.04 8.95
C LEU A 120 13.82 4.48 7.56
N GLU A 121 12.85 3.90 6.86
CA GLU A 121 13.03 3.42 5.49
C GLU A 121 13.45 4.55 4.56
N ASN A 122 14.31 4.25 3.58
CA ASN A 122 14.87 5.26 2.68
C ASN A 122 13.78 6.01 1.89
N TRP A 123 12.74 5.29 1.46
CA TRP A 123 11.59 5.88 0.76
C TRP A 123 10.78 6.85 1.62
N ALA A 124 10.86 6.77 2.95
CA ALA A 124 10.17 7.68 3.85
C ALA A 124 11.08 8.78 4.38
N LEU A 125 12.23 8.42 4.95
CA LEU A 125 13.05 9.30 5.79
C LEU A 125 13.46 10.59 5.09
N GLN A 126 13.83 10.51 3.81
CA GLN A 126 14.28 11.65 3.00
C GLN A 126 13.19 12.70 2.78
N THR A 127 11.92 12.34 3.01
CA THR A 127 10.77 13.26 2.85
C THR A 127 10.46 14.06 4.10
N HIS A 128 11.17 13.84 5.22
CA HIS A 128 10.87 14.49 6.48
C HIS A 128 10.77 16.02 6.35
N ASP A 129 11.83 16.64 5.86
CA ASP A 129 11.92 18.10 5.81
C ASP A 129 10.90 18.68 4.82
N THR A 130 10.66 18.02 3.69
CA THR A 130 9.70 18.47 2.68
C THR A 130 8.25 18.32 3.16
N VAL A 131 7.93 17.28 3.93
CA VAL A 131 6.61 17.12 4.55
C VAL A 131 6.32 18.27 5.52
N LEU A 132 7.31 18.68 6.32
CA LEU A 132 7.16 19.81 7.25
C LEU A 132 6.96 21.15 6.52
N GLU A 133 7.74 21.38 5.46
CA GLU A 133 7.68 22.62 4.68
C GLU A 133 6.34 22.75 3.93
N ASN A 134 5.80 21.64 3.42
CA ASN A 134 4.55 21.63 2.66
C ASN A 134 3.28 21.68 3.51
N GLY A 135 3.28 21.08 4.71
CA GLY A 135 2.11 21.03 5.59
C GLY A 135 0.95 20.17 5.05
N HIS A 136 -0.23 20.24 5.69
CA HIS A 136 -1.31 19.26 5.45
C HIS A 136 -2.30 19.60 4.33
N GLU A 137 -2.29 20.82 3.79
CA GLU A 137 -3.31 21.27 2.82
C GLU A 137 -3.02 20.82 1.38
N ILE A 138 -1.78 20.44 1.08
CA ILE A 138 -1.36 20.02 -0.26
C ILE A 138 -1.79 18.58 -0.59
N ASP A 139 -1.77 18.26 -1.88
CA ASP A 139 -1.80 16.88 -2.35
C ASP A 139 -0.39 16.30 -2.32
N TYR A 140 -0.28 15.13 -1.70
CA TYR A 140 0.96 14.35 -1.68
C TYR A 140 0.94 13.29 -2.78
N TYR A 141 2.13 12.95 -3.26
CA TYR A 141 2.38 11.75 -4.05
C TYR A 141 3.20 10.78 -3.21
N PRO A 142 2.88 9.48 -3.22
CA PRO A 142 3.61 8.49 -2.45
C PRO A 142 4.99 8.27 -3.05
N THR A 143 5.93 7.85 -2.21
CA THR A 143 7.20 7.25 -2.64
C THR A 143 7.14 5.73 -2.58
N TYR A 144 6.20 5.16 -1.81
CA TYR A 144 5.88 3.74 -1.75
C TYR A 144 4.42 3.52 -2.16
N LEU A 145 4.22 2.85 -3.28
CA LEU A 145 2.90 2.47 -3.79
C LEU A 145 2.78 0.95 -3.82
N GLU A 146 1.77 0.42 -3.13
CA GLU A 146 1.28 -0.93 -3.33
C GLU A 146 -0.12 -0.88 -3.95
N VAL A 147 -0.38 -1.69 -4.98
CA VAL A 147 -1.66 -1.69 -5.68
C VAL A 147 -2.16 -3.12 -5.93
N ASP A 148 -3.43 -3.32 -5.62
CA ASP A 148 -4.28 -4.41 -6.07
C ASP A 148 -5.29 -3.88 -7.09
N PHE A 149 -5.16 -4.35 -8.34
CA PHE A 149 -6.05 -3.95 -9.44
C PHE A 149 -7.39 -4.67 -9.42
N SER A 150 -7.44 -5.91 -8.94
CA SER A 150 -8.62 -6.76 -8.99
C SER A 150 -8.47 -7.99 -8.13
N ASN A 151 -9.58 -8.52 -7.63
CA ASN A 151 -9.60 -9.80 -6.94
C ASN A 151 -9.53 -11.03 -7.87
N VAL A 152 -9.26 -10.88 -9.17
CA VAL A 152 -9.20 -12.04 -10.08
C VAL A 152 -8.04 -12.95 -9.66
N CYS A 153 -8.37 -14.13 -9.17
CA CYS A 153 -7.42 -15.14 -8.70
C CYS A 153 -7.95 -16.52 -9.05
N ASN A 154 -7.04 -17.45 -9.30
CA ASN A 154 -7.33 -18.85 -9.58
C ASN A 154 -7.33 -19.73 -8.31
N PHE A 155 -6.84 -19.22 -7.17
CA PHE A 155 -6.79 -19.95 -5.89
C PHE A 155 -7.70 -19.31 -4.84
N ASN A 156 -8.16 -20.12 -3.87
CA ASN A 156 -8.91 -19.71 -2.68
C ASN A 156 -8.15 -20.12 -1.40
N CYS A 157 -6.94 -19.58 -1.21
CA CYS A 157 -6.09 -19.90 -0.05
C CYS A 157 -6.83 -19.62 1.28
N VAL A 158 -6.67 -20.52 2.27
CA VAL A 158 -7.39 -20.47 3.57
C VAL A 158 -7.19 -19.16 4.35
N TYR A 159 -6.03 -18.51 4.17
CA TYR A 159 -5.69 -17.23 4.82
C TYR A 159 -6.13 -15.99 4.00
N CYS A 160 -6.83 -16.19 2.89
CA CYS A 160 -7.30 -15.15 1.97
C CYS A 160 -8.83 -14.99 2.09
N GLY A 161 -9.41 -14.07 1.30
CA GLY A 161 -10.84 -13.79 1.31
C GLY A 161 -11.41 -13.39 -0.06
N PRO A 162 -12.74 -13.32 -0.19
CA PRO A 162 -13.45 -12.99 -1.44
C PRO A 162 -13.10 -11.59 -1.99
N GLU A 163 -12.67 -10.67 -1.13
CA GLU A 163 -12.19 -9.35 -1.51
C GLU A 163 -10.87 -9.40 -2.31
N TYR A 164 -10.12 -10.50 -2.22
CA TYR A 164 -8.82 -10.71 -2.88
C TYR A 164 -8.80 -11.91 -3.84
N SER A 165 -9.87 -12.72 -3.89
CA SER A 165 -9.98 -13.85 -4.81
C SER A 165 -11.40 -14.08 -5.35
N SER A 166 -11.51 -14.10 -6.68
CA SER A 166 -12.73 -14.46 -7.40
C SER A 166 -13.11 -15.93 -7.19
N THR A 167 -12.13 -16.84 -7.04
CA THR A 167 -12.42 -18.25 -6.70
C THR A 167 -13.06 -18.35 -5.31
N TRP A 168 -12.64 -17.52 -4.35
CA TRP A 168 -13.31 -17.44 -3.05
C TRP A 168 -14.77 -16.98 -3.19
N VAL A 169 -15.05 -15.98 -4.03
CA VAL A 169 -16.44 -15.53 -4.30
C VAL A 169 -17.28 -16.66 -4.87
N GLU A 170 -16.78 -17.41 -5.85
CA GLU A 170 -17.48 -18.54 -6.47
C GLU A 170 -17.75 -19.67 -5.48
N ASP A 171 -16.75 -20.03 -4.67
CA ASP A 171 -16.85 -21.08 -3.66
C ASP A 171 -17.89 -20.76 -2.59
N LEU A 172 -17.85 -19.55 -2.03
CA LEU A 172 -18.79 -19.12 -0.99
C LEU A 172 -20.24 -19.02 -1.51
N LYS A 173 -20.44 -18.62 -2.76
CA LYS A 173 -21.78 -18.62 -3.39
C LYS A 173 -22.35 -20.02 -3.53
N ARG A 174 -21.51 -21.02 -3.75
CA ARG A 174 -21.93 -22.41 -3.96
C ARG A 174 -22.10 -23.18 -2.65
N ASN A 175 -21.13 -23.02 -1.75
CA ASN A 175 -20.95 -23.89 -0.59
C ASN A 175 -21.26 -23.18 0.74
N GLY A 176 -21.37 -21.85 0.76
CA GLY A 176 -21.53 -21.06 1.97
C GLY A 176 -20.22 -20.88 2.75
N PRO A 177 -20.30 -20.34 3.98
CA PRO A 177 -19.14 -20.14 4.85
C PRO A 177 -18.36 -21.43 5.09
N VAL A 178 -17.04 -21.33 5.27
CA VAL A 178 -16.16 -22.48 5.46
C VAL A 178 -15.89 -22.70 6.94
N ALA A 179 -16.04 -23.94 7.42
CA ALA A 179 -15.59 -24.29 8.76
C ALA A 179 -14.10 -24.68 8.74
N VAL A 180 -13.34 -24.06 9.63
CA VAL A 180 -11.95 -24.38 9.90
C VAL A 180 -11.84 -24.96 11.30
N LEU A 181 -10.79 -25.78 11.49
CA LEU A 181 -10.55 -26.47 12.76
C LEU A 181 -11.71 -27.41 13.17
N GLU A 182 -12.44 -27.96 12.19
CA GLU A 182 -13.60 -28.85 12.40
C GLU A 182 -13.31 -30.04 13.32
N ASN A 183 -12.07 -30.55 13.29
CA ASN A 183 -11.63 -31.69 14.11
C ASN A 183 -11.11 -31.27 15.50
N THR A 184 -11.43 -30.05 15.95
CA THR A 184 -11.02 -29.53 17.26
C THR A 184 -12.24 -29.06 18.05
N ASP A 185 -12.06 -28.81 19.35
CA ASP A 185 -13.04 -28.16 20.21
C ASP A 185 -13.24 -26.66 19.89
N ARG A 186 -12.57 -26.14 18.86
CA ARG A 186 -12.52 -24.72 18.47
C ARG A 186 -12.93 -24.51 17.02
N VAL A 187 -14.00 -25.19 16.57
CA VAL A 187 -14.56 -24.96 15.23
C VAL A 187 -14.82 -23.47 15.02
N GLN A 188 -14.29 -22.92 13.94
CA GLN A 188 -14.48 -21.53 13.55
C GLN A 188 -15.06 -21.48 12.16
N TRP A 189 -16.07 -20.64 11.95
CA TRP A 189 -16.59 -20.36 10.62
C TRP A 189 -15.94 -19.10 10.10
N VAL A 190 -15.24 -19.23 8.97
CA VAL A 190 -14.62 -18.11 8.27
C VAL A 190 -15.48 -17.70 7.07
N GLN A 191 -15.28 -16.48 6.59
CA GLN A 191 -16.00 -15.95 5.44
C GLN A 191 -17.52 -16.04 5.60
N GLY A 192 -18.02 -15.52 6.74
CA GLY A 192 -19.44 -15.45 7.06
C GLY A 192 -20.26 -14.56 6.12
N TRP A 193 -21.40 -14.07 6.58
CA TRP A 193 -22.34 -13.31 5.75
C TRP A 193 -21.70 -12.05 5.13
N GLN A 194 -21.65 -12.00 3.80
CA GLN A 194 -21.05 -10.93 3.01
C GLN A 194 -21.86 -10.73 1.72
N ASP A 195 -21.95 -9.50 1.24
CA ASP A 195 -22.48 -9.23 -0.11
C ASP A 195 -21.41 -9.56 -1.15
N LEU A 196 -21.39 -10.81 -1.58
CA LEU A 196 -20.44 -11.34 -2.55
C LEU A 196 -20.65 -10.79 -3.96
N ASP A 197 -21.78 -10.13 -4.25
CA ASP A 197 -22.06 -9.55 -5.56
C ASP A 197 -21.53 -8.13 -5.71
N SER A 198 -21.44 -7.40 -4.60
CA SER A 198 -20.98 -6.00 -4.57
C SER A 198 -19.60 -5.81 -3.92
N ILE A 199 -18.94 -6.88 -3.47
CA ILE A 199 -17.66 -6.77 -2.75
C ILE A 199 -16.55 -6.16 -3.61
N THR A 200 -16.55 -6.44 -4.92
CA THR A 200 -15.59 -5.87 -5.88
C THR A 200 -16.25 -5.49 -7.20
N TYR A 201 -15.66 -4.52 -7.89
CA TYR A 201 -15.91 -4.30 -9.31
C TYR A 201 -15.45 -5.53 -10.09
N LYS A 202 -16.36 -6.12 -10.87
CA LYS A 202 -16.02 -7.28 -11.69
C LYS A 202 -15.07 -6.85 -12.79
N ASN A 203 -14.10 -7.69 -13.14
CA ASN A 203 -13.09 -7.36 -14.15
C ASN A 203 -13.67 -7.05 -15.56
N ARG A 204 -14.90 -7.49 -15.83
CA ARG A 204 -15.63 -7.19 -17.08
C ARG A 204 -16.39 -5.85 -17.06
N GLU A 205 -16.52 -5.23 -15.90
CA GLU A 205 -17.26 -3.98 -15.69
C GLU A 205 -16.30 -2.79 -15.71
N HIS A 206 -16.86 -1.61 -15.93
CA HIS A 206 -16.09 -0.38 -15.80
C HIS A 206 -15.74 -0.14 -14.33
N ASN A 207 -14.44 0.04 -14.04
CA ASN A 207 -13.94 0.34 -12.70
C ASN A 207 -13.41 1.80 -12.67
N PRO A 208 -14.11 2.73 -11.97
CA PRO A 208 -13.68 4.13 -11.90
C PRO A 208 -12.37 4.32 -11.15
N TYR A 209 -12.02 3.43 -10.22
CA TYR A 209 -10.76 3.48 -9.47
C TYR A 209 -9.56 3.13 -10.34
N VAL A 210 -9.70 2.13 -11.22
CA VAL A 210 -8.65 1.79 -12.21
C VAL A 210 -8.48 2.90 -13.23
N GLU A 211 -9.58 3.50 -13.71
CA GLU A 211 -9.48 4.67 -14.60
C GLU A 211 -8.75 5.84 -13.92
N ALA A 212 -9.15 6.19 -12.69
CA ALA A 212 -8.50 7.23 -11.91
C ALA A 212 -7.02 6.92 -11.67
N PHE A 213 -6.68 5.66 -11.35
CA PHE A 213 -5.30 5.23 -11.16
C PHE A 213 -4.45 5.57 -12.38
N TRP A 214 -4.90 5.22 -13.59
CA TRP A 214 -4.11 5.47 -14.80
C TRP A 214 -4.01 6.95 -15.20
N LYS A 215 -4.95 7.79 -14.77
CA LYS A 215 -4.83 9.26 -14.91
C LYS A 215 -3.82 9.84 -13.90
N TRP A 216 -3.74 9.26 -12.71
CA TRP A 216 -2.88 9.71 -11.60
C TRP A 216 -1.45 9.16 -11.67
N PHE A 217 -1.30 7.92 -12.13
CA PHE A 217 -0.05 7.16 -12.09
C PHE A 217 1.13 7.87 -12.76
N PRO A 218 1.00 8.56 -13.91
CA PRO A 218 2.14 9.24 -14.54
C PRO A 218 2.79 10.32 -13.66
N GLU A 219 2.00 11.04 -12.86
CA GLU A 219 2.53 12.04 -11.93
C GLU A 219 3.09 11.40 -10.65
N ALA A 220 2.40 10.36 -10.14
CA ALA A 220 2.89 9.60 -9.00
C ALA A 220 4.23 8.94 -9.30
N TYR A 221 4.36 8.34 -10.49
CA TYR A 221 5.54 7.63 -10.96
C TYR A 221 6.83 8.43 -10.85
N LYS A 222 6.77 9.75 -11.10
CA LYS A 222 7.90 10.67 -10.98
C LYS A 222 8.47 10.77 -9.56
N LYS A 223 7.73 10.32 -8.55
CA LYS A 223 8.09 10.36 -7.13
C LYS A 223 8.27 8.97 -6.51
N LEU A 224 7.87 7.91 -7.21
CA LEU A 224 7.96 6.55 -6.70
C LEU A 224 9.41 6.10 -6.58
N GLN A 225 9.68 5.48 -5.44
CA GLN A 225 10.90 4.70 -5.19
C GLN A 225 10.56 3.22 -5.07
N VAL A 226 9.34 2.88 -4.61
CA VAL A 226 8.85 1.51 -4.54
C VAL A 226 7.49 1.43 -5.21
N TYR A 227 7.36 0.52 -6.17
CA TYR A 227 6.10 0.17 -6.81
C TYR A 227 5.87 -1.34 -6.71
N ARG A 228 4.82 -1.72 -5.99
CA ARG A 228 4.50 -3.12 -5.72
C ARG A 228 3.10 -3.46 -6.22
N ILE A 229 2.97 -4.56 -6.94
CA ILE A 229 1.67 -5.09 -7.36
C ILE A 229 1.35 -6.32 -6.52
N THR A 230 0.23 -6.25 -5.81
CA THR A 230 -0.32 -7.32 -4.98
C THR A 230 -1.79 -7.55 -5.35
N GLY A 231 -2.41 -8.59 -4.79
CA GLY A 231 -3.84 -8.82 -4.96
C GLY A 231 -4.26 -9.61 -6.20
N GLY A 232 -5.35 -10.34 -6.06
CA GLY A 232 -5.72 -11.39 -6.99
C GLY A 232 -4.57 -12.37 -7.23
N GLU A 233 -4.47 -12.81 -8.47
CA GLU A 233 -3.23 -13.29 -9.08
C GLU A 233 -2.77 -12.23 -10.09
N PRO A 234 -1.71 -11.45 -9.81
CA PRO A 234 -1.30 -10.34 -10.67
C PRO A 234 -1.05 -10.74 -12.12
N LEU A 235 -0.57 -11.96 -12.39
CA LEU A 235 -0.32 -12.45 -13.74
C LEU A 235 -1.60 -12.80 -14.53
N LEU A 236 -2.77 -12.77 -13.90
CA LEU A 236 -4.08 -12.82 -14.56
C LEU A 236 -4.65 -11.42 -14.87
N SER A 237 -4.05 -10.35 -14.35
CA SER A 237 -4.52 -8.97 -14.53
C SER A 237 -3.87 -8.29 -15.73
N LYS A 238 -4.70 -7.77 -16.65
CA LYS A 238 -4.24 -6.92 -17.76
C LYS A 238 -3.55 -5.64 -17.29
N GLU A 239 -3.91 -5.13 -16.11
CA GLU A 239 -3.35 -3.89 -15.56
C GLU A 239 -1.92 -4.10 -15.03
N THR A 240 -1.58 -5.32 -14.60
CA THR A 240 -0.21 -5.70 -14.28
C THR A 240 0.68 -5.64 -15.52
N PHE A 241 0.22 -6.21 -16.64
CA PHE A 241 0.97 -6.14 -17.90
C PHE A 241 1.07 -4.71 -18.43
N ARG A 242 0.00 -3.91 -18.32
CA ARG A 242 0.02 -2.47 -18.64
C ARG A 242 1.03 -1.70 -17.78
N SER A 243 1.18 -2.06 -16.51
CA SER A 243 2.20 -1.49 -15.64
C SER A 243 3.61 -1.82 -16.12
N ILE A 244 3.88 -3.08 -16.48
CA ILE A 244 5.19 -3.49 -17.01
C ILE A 244 5.48 -2.75 -18.33
N ASP A 245 4.50 -2.65 -19.23
CA ASP A 245 4.65 -1.93 -20.50
C ASP A 245 4.95 -0.45 -20.28
N TRP A 246 4.27 0.20 -19.33
CA TRP A 246 4.57 1.58 -18.95
C TRP A 246 6.02 1.74 -18.47
N LEU A 247 6.52 0.82 -17.65
CA LEU A 247 7.89 0.87 -17.12
C LEU A 247 8.93 0.66 -18.22
N ILE A 248 8.65 -0.19 -19.22
CA ILE A 248 9.52 -0.36 -20.39
C ILE A 248 9.57 0.93 -21.22
N GLU A 249 8.44 1.60 -21.40
CA GLU A 249 8.35 2.85 -22.16
C GLU A 249 8.92 4.06 -21.41
N ASN A 250 8.96 3.99 -20.07
CA ASN A 250 9.39 5.08 -19.19
C ASN A 250 10.39 4.54 -18.16
N PRO A 251 11.62 4.19 -18.56
CA PRO A 251 12.57 3.52 -17.68
C PRO A 251 12.97 4.40 -16.48
N ASN A 252 13.05 3.77 -15.30
CA ASN A 252 13.52 4.37 -14.05
C ASN A 252 14.38 3.35 -13.28
N THR A 253 15.69 3.52 -13.32
CA THR A 253 16.66 2.59 -12.72
C THR A 253 16.67 2.62 -11.20
N GLU A 254 16.09 3.65 -10.59
CA GLU A 254 16.04 3.82 -9.13
C GLU A 254 14.75 3.24 -8.52
N LEU A 255 13.82 2.75 -9.34
CA LEU A 255 12.56 2.18 -8.88
C LEU A 255 12.74 0.72 -8.46
N ASP A 256 12.39 0.42 -7.20
CA ASP A 256 12.15 -0.94 -6.74
C ASP A 256 10.77 -1.39 -7.21
N PHE A 257 10.73 -2.20 -8.26
CA PHE A 257 9.51 -2.79 -8.79
C PHE A 257 9.37 -4.26 -8.37
N SER A 258 8.24 -4.60 -7.73
CA SER A 258 7.98 -5.96 -7.26
C SER A 258 6.55 -6.42 -7.52
N ILE A 259 6.39 -7.73 -7.73
CA ILE A 259 5.09 -8.37 -7.97
C ILE A 259 4.99 -9.60 -7.06
N ASN A 260 3.85 -9.75 -6.37
CA ASN A 260 3.56 -10.93 -5.55
C ASN A 260 2.58 -11.86 -6.26
N SER A 261 3.07 -12.98 -6.78
CA SER A 261 2.29 -13.96 -7.56
C SER A 261 2.35 -15.34 -6.92
N ASN A 262 1.28 -16.12 -7.05
CA ASN A 262 1.23 -17.54 -6.73
C ASN A 262 1.89 -18.43 -7.82
N LEU A 263 2.25 -17.84 -8.97
CA LEU A 263 2.90 -18.45 -10.13
C LEU A 263 2.10 -19.57 -10.82
N GLY A 264 0.90 -19.89 -10.35
CA GLY A 264 0.02 -20.92 -10.89
C GLY A 264 -0.78 -20.47 -12.11
N VAL A 265 -0.14 -19.81 -13.09
CA VAL A 265 -0.80 -19.31 -14.30
C VAL A 265 -0.51 -20.16 -15.53
N PRO A 266 -1.37 -20.12 -16.59
CA PRO A 266 -1.10 -20.81 -17.84
C PRO A 266 0.26 -20.43 -18.45
N ASP A 267 0.94 -21.40 -19.06
CA ASP A 267 2.26 -21.24 -19.70
C ASP A 267 2.36 -20.02 -20.61
N LYS A 268 1.31 -19.75 -21.39
CA LYS A 268 1.27 -18.58 -22.29
C LYS A 268 1.45 -17.27 -21.54
N LEU A 269 0.81 -17.09 -20.39
CA LEU A 269 0.92 -15.89 -19.57
C LEU A 269 2.28 -15.84 -18.87
N TRP A 270 2.76 -16.99 -18.38
CA TRP A 270 4.08 -17.11 -17.77
C TRP A 270 5.21 -16.70 -18.73
N TYR A 271 5.24 -17.24 -19.93
CA TYR A 271 6.25 -16.89 -20.92
C TYR A 271 6.13 -15.43 -21.38
N SER A 272 4.92 -14.93 -21.59
CA SER A 272 4.71 -13.50 -21.89
C SER A 272 5.21 -12.58 -20.78
N PHE A 273 5.04 -12.99 -19.51
CA PHE A 273 5.56 -12.25 -18.37
C PHE A 273 7.09 -12.26 -18.34
N LEU A 274 7.70 -13.44 -18.50
CA LEU A 274 9.16 -13.58 -18.54
C LEU A 274 9.81 -12.73 -19.63
N ASP A 275 9.23 -12.69 -20.83
CA ASP A 275 9.76 -11.92 -21.94
C ASP A 275 9.74 -10.41 -21.62
N LYS A 276 8.64 -9.89 -21.08
CA LYS A 276 8.54 -8.48 -20.69
C LYS A 276 9.47 -8.12 -19.54
N ILE A 277 9.61 -8.98 -18.52
CA ILE A 277 10.54 -8.73 -17.41
C ILE A 277 11.99 -8.74 -17.89
N LYS A 278 12.37 -9.62 -18.82
CA LYS A 278 13.71 -9.58 -19.45
C LYS A 278 13.93 -8.27 -20.19
N THR A 279 12.94 -7.78 -20.93
CA THR A 279 13.03 -6.48 -21.60
C THR A 279 13.22 -5.36 -20.58
N LEU A 280 12.41 -5.34 -19.52
CA LEU A 280 12.50 -4.34 -18.46
C LEU A 280 13.84 -4.37 -17.73
N ALA A 281 14.41 -5.55 -17.47
CA ALA A 281 15.68 -5.68 -16.77
C ALA A 281 16.91 -5.30 -17.62
N ASN A 282 16.77 -5.26 -18.94
CA ASN A 282 17.85 -4.96 -19.89
C ASN A 282 17.79 -3.54 -20.48
N GLY A 283 16.70 -2.80 -20.26
CA GLY A 283 16.49 -1.43 -20.73
C GLY A 283 16.76 -0.41 -19.64
#